data_AF-A0A954VL10-F1
#
_entry.id   AF-A0A954VL10-F1
#
_cell.length_a   1.000
_cell.length_b   1.000
_cell.length_c   1.000
_cell.angle_alpha   90.00
_cell.angle_beta   90.00
_cell.angle_gamma   90.00
#
_symmetry.space_group_name_H-M   'P 1'
#
loop_
_entity.id
_entity.type
_entity.pdbx_description
1 polymer ?
#
loop_
_entity_poly.entity_id
_entity_poly.type
_entity_poly.pdbx_seq_one_letter_code
_entity_poly.pdbx_strand_id
1 'polypeptide(L)'
;MNAQSAKSHPQDPHSRVSQPQEFQPKSKQTENFEGPHSELLATEAVVSYRPALPDFGCFLRWPDADQWIHPEDVSLAQELIPSHRVFARRTWDGEYYTLHYGECQIRVRPVMWLSVQAIDLEVGQAVELQSHFGEYDAGIYRIGDILFQPESGAIEYFLMRDAMPLPLPIARELLQPLHIDHHLRVDYYEHQIPKCHMEAADTLDVGKIEVDDEAPTES
;
A
#
# COMPACT_ATOMS: atom_id res chain seq x y z
N MET A 1 45.22 -41.39 -21.91
CA MET A 1 45.60 -41.02 -23.30
C MET A 1 44.35 -40.55 -24.00
N ASN A 2 44.48 -39.48 -24.81
CA ASN A 2 43.51 -38.86 -25.73
C ASN A 2 42.40 -37.99 -25.10
N ALA A 3 42.10 -36.80 -25.58
CA ALA A 3 42.78 -35.90 -26.53
C ALA A 3 42.15 -34.51 -26.37
N GLN A 4 42.98 -33.47 -26.43
CA GLN A 4 42.61 -32.06 -26.51
C GLN A 4 42.01 -31.72 -27.88
N SER A 5 41.04 -30.79 -27.94
CA SER A 5 40.74 -29.86 -29.05
C SER A 5 39.35 -29.25 -28.84
N ALA A 6 39.02 -28.01 -29.16
CA ALA A 6 39.77 -26.84 -29.60
C ALA A 6 38.88 -25.61 -29.36
N LYS A 7 39.52 -24.47 -29.15
CA LYS A 7 38.94 -23.13 -29.11
C LYS A 7 38.45 -22.72 -30.50
N SER A 8 37.28 -22.08 -30.58
CA SER A 8 37.01 -21.11 -31.64
C SER A 8 36.07 -20.02 -31.13
N HIS A 9 36.55 -18.80 -31.26
CA HIS A 9 35.98 -17.54 -30.80
C HIS A 9 35.70 -16.74 -32.08
N PRO A 10 34.45 -16.44 -32.45
CA PRO A 10 34.17 -15.49 -33.51
C PRO A 10 33.96 -14.07 -32.95
N GLN A 11 34.61 -13.14 -33.63
CA GLN A 11 34.64 -11.70 -33.38
C GLN A 11 33.30 -11.05 -33.72
N ASP A 12 32.89 -10.08 -32.89
CA ASP A 12 31.85 -9.09 -33.21
C ASP A 12 32.47 -7.87 -33.92
N PRO A 13 32.07 -7.55 -35.16
CA PRO A 13 32.22 -6.23 -35.72
C PRO A 13 30.84 -5.55 -35.70
N HIS A 14 30.69 -4.42 -35.00
CA HIS A 14 29.94 -3.22 -35.44
C HIS A 14 29.74 -2.27 -34.25
N SER A 15 30.81 -1.57 -33.88
CA SER A 15 30.74 -0.33 -33.10
C SER A 15 30.13 0.77 -33.96
N ARG A 16 28.83 1.01 -33.84
CA ARG A 16 28.16 2.17 -34.44
C ARG A 16 28.16 3.33 -33.45
N VAL A 17 29.25 4.10 -33.49
CA VAL A 17 29.40 5.37 -32.77
C VAL A 17 28.31 6.33 -33.27
N SER A 18 27.31 6.60 -32.44
CA SER A 18 26.31 7.64 -32.69
C SER A 18 26.85 8.96 -32.15
N GLN A 19 26.95 9.96 -33.03
CA GLN A 19 27.38 11.31 -32.69
C GLN A 19 26.37 11.99 -31.76
N PRO A 20 26.82 12.78 -30.76
CA PRO A 20 25.92 13.62 -29.97
C PRO A 20 25.47 14.82 -30.80
N GLN A 21 24.16 14.98 -30.93
CA GLN A 21 23.52 16.10 -31.61
C GLN A 21 23.51 17.32 -30.67
N GLU A 22 24.26 18.34 -31.04
CA GLU A 22 24.45 19.58 -30.30
C GLU A 22 23.12 20.38 -30.22
N PHE A 23 22.52 20.43 -29.04
CA PHE A 23 21.30 21.20 -28.76
C PHE A 23 21.65 22.66 -28.52
N GLN A 24 21.27 23.55 -29.43
CA GLN A 24 21.37 25.00 -29.21
C GLN A 24 20.16 25.51 -28.41
N PRO A 25 20.35 26.12 -27.22
CA PRO A 25 19.27 26.75 -26.49
C PRO A 25 18.87 28.08 -27.16
N LYS A 26 17.61 28.18 -27.60
CA LYS A 26 17.01 29.43 -28.05
C LYS A 26 16.81 30.35 -26.85
N SER A 27 17.64 31.39 -26.78
CA SER A 27 17.51 32.52 -25.86
C SER A 27 16.15 33.21 -26.06
N LYS A 28 15.22 33.04 -25.13
CA LYS A 28 13.99 33.82 -25.08
C LYS A 28 14.27 35.13 -24.35
N GLN A 29 13.99 36.22 -25.06
CA GLN A 29 14.04 37.59 -24.56
C GLN A 29 13.15 37.75 -23.34
N THR A 30 13.73 38.25 -22.24
CA THR A 30 13.03 38.79 -21.09
C THR A 30 12.60 40.22 -21.39
N GLU A 31 11.30 40.42 -21.64
CA GLU A 31 10.70 41.76 -21.59
C GLU A 31 10.55 42.18 -20.12
N ASN A 32 11.23 43.27 -19.76
CA ASN A 32 11.09 43.93 -18.48
C ASN A 32 9.73 44.65 -18.43
N PHE A 33 8.82 44.16 -17.60
CA PHE A 33 7.57 44.83 -17.28
C PHE A 33 7.67 45.42 -15.87
N GLU A 34 8.14 46.66 -15.77
CA GLU A 34 8.09 47.46 -14.54
C GLU A 34 6.65 48.01 -14.39
N GLY A 35 5.84 47.31 -13.60
CA GLY A 35 4.51 47.75 -13.16
C GLY A 35 4.51 48.15 -11.68
N PRO A 36 3.63 49.09 -11.28
CA PRO A 36 3.75 49.84 -10.03
C PRO A 36 3.40 49.00 -8.80
N HIS A 37 4.17 49.25 -7.74
CA HIS A 37 4.00 48.79 -6.37
C HIS A 37 2.54 48.89 -5.90
N SER A 38 1.81 47.77 -5.97
CA SER A 38 0.59 47.60 -5.21
C SER A 38 0.97 47.04 -3.86
N GLU A 39 0.79 47.86 -2.82
CA GLU A 39 0.75 47.46 -1.41
C GLU A 39 -0.33 46.38 -1.24
N LEU A 40 0.05 45.14 -1.50
CA LEU A 40 -0.71 43.98 -1.09
C LEU A 40 -0.45 43.81 0.40
N LEU A 41 -1.47 44.13 1.20
CA LEU A 41 -1.63 43.60 2.55
C LEU A 41 -1.40 42.10 2.47
N ALA A 42 -0.18 41.67 2.83
CA ALA A 42 0.17 40.28 3.01
C ALA A 42 -0.70 39.80 4.18
N THR A 43 -1.88 39.31 3.84
CA THR A 43 -2.57 38.35 4.67
C THR A 43 -1.57 37.21 4.74
N GLU A 44 -0.87 37.11 5.87
CA GLU A 44 -0.05 35.95 6.21
C GLU A 44 -1.01 34.77 6.27
N ALA A 45 -1.34 34.24 5.10
CA ALA A 45 -1.93 32.94 4.97
C ALA A 45 -0.89 32.02 5.58
N VAL A 46 -1.10 31.66 6.85
CA VAL A 46 -0.42 30.56 7.49
C VAL A 46 -0.62 29.40 6.53
N VAL A 47 0.41 29.13 5.73
CA VAL A 47 0.43 27.99 4.81
C VAL A 47 0.47 26.78 5.74
N SER A 48 -0.72 26.34 6.14
CA SER A 48 -0.91 25.09 6.85
C SER A 48 -0.46 24.02 5.88
N TYR A 49 0.79 23.57 6.03
CA TYR A 49 1.38 22.51 5.23
C TYR A 49 0.75 21.19 5.65
N ARG A 50 -0.51 21.00 5.26
CA ARG A 50 -1.20 19.73 5.36
C ARG A 50 -1.13 19.09 3.98
N PRO A 51 -0.38 17.99 3.81
CA PRO A 51 -0.34 17.30 2.53
C PRO A 51 -1.74 16.83 2.15
N ALA A 52 -2.01 16.76 0.84
CA ALA A 52 -3.23 16.15 0.34
C ALA A 52 -3.19 14.64 0.67
N LEU A 53 -4.22 14.15 1.36
CA LEU A 53 -4.32 12.74 1.73
C LEU A 53 -5.25 12.01 0.73
N PRO A 54 -4.94 10.76 0.35
CA PRO A 54 -3.77 9.99 0.79
C PRO A 54 -2.46 10.42 0.10
N ASP A 55 -1.35 10.37 0.83
CA ASP A 55 0.01 10.46 0.28
C ASP A 55 0.83 9.20 0.59
N PHE A 56 1.90 8.99 -0.16
CA PHE A 56 2.68 7.74 -0.14
C PHE A 56 4.16 8.04 0.06
N GLY A 57 4.83 7.19 0.84
CA GLY A 57 6.22 7.40 1.18
C GLY A 57 6.84 6.27 1.98
N CYS A 58 8.12 6.39 2.27
CA CYS A 58 8.88 5.40 3.06
C CYS A 58 9.83 6.05 4.07
N PHE A 59 10.24 5.26 5.06
CA PHE A 59 11.19 5.64 6.09
C PHE A 59 12.49 4.86 5.92
N LEU A 60 13.40 5.39 5.11
CA LEU A 60 14.72 4.78 4.87
C LEU A 60 15.64 4.81 6.10
N ARG A 61 15.32 5.66 7.07
CA ARG A 61 16.06 5.79 8.34
C ARG A 61 15.11 6.07 9.47
N TRP A 62 15.52 5.72 10.68
CA TRP A 62 14.81 6.16 11.88
C TRP A 62 14.90 7.70 11.97
N PRO A 63 13.78 8.43 12.10
CA PRO A 63 13.82 9.87 12.29
C PRO A 63 14.49 10.26 13.61
N ASP A 64 15.23 11.37 13.60
CA ASP A 64 15.91 11.92 14.79
C ASP A 64 14.95 12.64 15.76
N ALA A 65 13.64 12.53 15.54
CA ALA A 65 12.63 13.16 16.38
C ALA A 65 12.32 12.30 17.61
N ASP A 66 12.16 12.93 18.77
CA ASP A 66 11.71 12.21 19.97
C ASP A 66 10.20 11.94 19.91
N GLN A 67 9.78 10.74 20.32
CA GLN A 67 8.37 10.37 20.54
C GLN A 67 7.45 10.67 19.34
N TRP A 68 7.96 10.46 18.13
CA TRP A 68 7.20 10.71 16.90
C TRP A 68 6.24 9.57 16.55
N ILE A 69 6.39 8.39 17.14
CA ILE A 69 5.46 7.27 17.02
C ILE A 69 4.55 7.25 18.24
N HIS A 70 3.27 6.92 18.05
CA HIS A 70 2.35 6.71 19.16
C HIS A 70 2.86 5.58 20.08
N PRO A 71 2.83 5.72 21.42
CA PRO A 71 3.42 4.75 22.35
C PRO A 71 2.96 3.30 22.16
N GLU A 72 1.69 3.10 21.81
CA GLU A 72 1.12 1.76 21.56
C GLU A 72 1.63 1.11 20.27
N ASP A 73 2.11 1.90 19.31
CA ASP A 73 2.48 1.44 17.98
C ASP A 73 4.01 1.27 17.83
N VAL A 74 4.78 1.56 18.89
CA VAL A 74 6.25 1.56 18.86
C VAL A 74 6.82 0.18 18.49
N SER A 75 6.29 -0.90 19.06
CA SER A 75 6.75 -2.26 18.77
C SER A 75 6.53 -2.61 17.30
N LEU A 76 5.35 -2.31 16.76
CA LEU A 76 5.03 -2.55 15.35
C LEU A 76 5.89 -1.68 14.43
N ALA A 77 6.11 -0.42 14.78
CA ALA A 77 6.95 0.49 14.01
C ALA A 77 8.43 0.03 13.96
N GLN A 78 8.97 -0.54 15.04
CA GLN A 78 10.33 -1.08 15.08
C GLN A 78 10.55 -2.26 14.12
N GLU A 79 9.50 -3.04 13.83
CA GLU A 79 9.56 -4.14 12.86
C GLU A 79 9.44 -3.66 11.41
N LEU A 80 8.76 -2.52 11.22
CA LEU A 80 8.45 -1.98 9.90
C LEU A 80 9.41 -0.89 9.44
N ILE A 81 10.07 -0.18 10.36
CA ILE A 81 10.89 1.02 10.10
C ILE A 81 12.24 0.86 10.82
N PRO A 82 13.37 1.17 10.17
CA PRO A 82 13.50 1.66 8.79
C PRO A 82 13.32 0.57 7.74
N SER A 83 12.70 0.91 6.61
CA SER A 83 12.60 0.01 5.46
C SER A 83 12.28 0.76 4.18
N HIS A 84 12.39 0.03 3.07
CA HIS A 84 11.97 0.49 1.74
C HIS A 84 10.46 0.31 1.51
N ARG A 85 9.71 -0.15 2.51
CA ARG A 85 8.27 -0.38 2.39
C ARG A 85 7.55 0.93 2.09
N VAL A 86 6.64 0.90 1.12
CA VAL A 86 5.79 2.04 0.76
C VAL A 86 4.57 2.05 1.67
N PHE A 87 4.48 3.06 2.53
CA PHE A 87 3.34 3.29 3.41
C PHE A 87 2.37 4.27 2.77
N ALA A 88 1.08 4.07 2.99
CA ALA A 88 0.02 5.00 2.63
C ALA A 88 -0.42 5.79 3.87
N ARG A 89 -0.29 7.11 3.84
CA ARG A 89 -0.83 7.99 4.89
C ARG A 89 -2.25 8.36 4.50
N ARG A 90 -3.24 7.99 5.31
CA ARG A 90 -4.66 8.14 4.92
C ARG A 90 -5.40 9.21 5.69
N THR A 91 -5.19 9.25 6.99
CA THR A 91 -5.96 10.10 7.90
C THR A 91 -5.04 10.93 8.78
N TRP A 92 -5.60 12.04 9.28
CA TRP A 92 -4.96 12.93 10.23
C TRP A 92 -6.00 13.33 11.27
N ASP A 93 -5.71 13.03 12.54
CA ASP A 93 -6.62 13.27 13.66
C ASP A 93 -6.41 14.63 14.36
N GLY A 94 -5.36 15.37 13.99
CA GLY A 94 -4.97 16.63 14.65
C GLY A 94 -3.59 16.57 15.30
N GLU A 95 -3.11 15.37 15.62
CA GLU A 95 -1.79 15.13 16.24
C GLU A 95 -0.99 14.03 15.53
N TYR A 96 -1.67 12.98 15.07
CA TYR A 96 -1.10 11.83 14.41
C TYR A 96 -1.68 11.62 13.01
N TYR A 97 -0.79 11.23 12.10
CA TYR A 97 -1.11 10.63 10.83
C TYR A 97 -1.24 9.11 11.01
N THR A 98 -2.24 8.52 10.37
CA THR A 98 -2.36 7.05 10.28
C THR A 98 -1.68 6.57 9.02
N LEU A 99 -0.60 5.81 9.19
CA LEU A 99 0.08 5.09 8.12
C LEU A 99 -0.49 3.69 8.02
N HIS A 100 -0.75 3.26 6.79
CA HIS A 100 -1.22 1.92 6.45
C HIS A 100 -0.14 1.17 5.66
N TYR A 101 0.06 -0.10 6.03
CA TYR A 101 0.84 -1.06 5.28
C TYR A 101 0.10 -2.41 5.30
N GLY A 102 -0.75 -2.62 4.30
CA GLY A 102 -1.71 -3.73 4.31
C GLY A 102 -2.67 -3.60 5.49
N GLU A 103 -2.75 -4.64 6.31
CA GLU A 103 -3.58 -4.65 7.53
C GLU A 103 -2.94 -3.90 8.71
N CYS A 104 -1.62 -3.65 8.66
CA CYS A 104 -0.89 -2.95 9.71
C CYS A 104 -1.19 -1.46 9.68
N GLN A 105 -1.42 -0.87 10.86
CA GLN A 105 -1.64 0.56 11.04
C GLN A 105 -0.73 1.10 12.14
N ILE A 106 -0.06 2.21 11.87
CA ILE A 106 0.76 2.92 12.86
C ILE A 106 0.44 4.41 12.85
N ARG A 107 0.38 5.02 14.04
CA ARG A 107 0.15 6.45 14.23
C ARG A 107 1.47 7.17 14.42
N VAL A 108 1.71 8.19 13.61
CA VAL A 108 2.95 8.96 13.62
C VAL A 108 2.67 10.46 13.62
N ARG A 109 3.42 11.22 14.41
CA ARG A 109 3.43 12.68 14.37
C ARG A 109 4.02 13.16 13.04
N PRO A 110 3.78 14.43 12.65
CA PRO A 110 4.39 15.01 11.47
C PRO A 110 5.92 14.89 11.54
N VAL A 111 6.48 14.11 10.62
CA VAL A 111 7.91 13.84 10.53
C VAL A 111 8.32 13.79 9.07
N MET A 112 9.60 14.08 8.79
CA MET A 112 10.15 13.93 7.45
C MET A 112 10.18 12.45 7.06
N TRP A 113 9.66 12.17 5.87
CA TRP A 113 9.71 10.87 5.21
C TRP A 113 10.02 11.09 3.74
N LEU A 114 10.44 10.06 3.02
CA LEU A 114 10.67 10.16 1.59
C LEU A 114 9.33 9.98 0.86
N SER A 115 8.83 11.04 0.24
CA SER A 115 7.62 10.95 -0.60
C SER A 115 7.92 10.12 -1.85
N VAL A 116 7.01 9.21 -2.19
CA VAL A 116 7.08 8.41 -3.41
C VAL A 116 5.88 8.70 -4.32
N GLN A 117 5.92 8.18 -5.54
CA GLN A 117 4.80 8.25 -6.46
C GLN A 117 3.56 7.58 -5.86
N ALA A 118 2.38 8.14 -6.15
CA ALA A 118 1.12 7.53 -5.74
C ALA A 118 0.95 6.13 -6.35
N ILE A 119 0.45 5.20 -5.54
CA ILE A 119 0.15 3.82 -5.93
C ILE A 119 -1.34 3.54 -5.77
N ASP A 120 -1.84 2.60 -6.55
CA ASP A 120 -3.25 2.19 -6.60
C ASP A 120 -3.47 0.75 -6.13
N LEU A 121 -2.40 0.10 -5.65
CA LEU A 121 -2.39 -1.26 -5.15
C LEU A 121 -1.96 -1.29 -3.69
N GLU A 122 -2.47 -2.25 -2.94
CA GLU A 122 -2.23 -2.39 -1.50
C GLU A 122 -1.69 -3.78 -1.15
N VAL A 123 -0.86 -3.85 -0.10
CA VAL A 123 -0.40 -5.13 0.46
C VAL A 123 -1.61 -5.96 0.92
N GLY A 124 -1.61 -7.25 0.58
CA GLY A 124 -2.70 -8.20 0.82
C GLY A 124 -3.73 -8.28 -0.32
N GLN A 125 -3.75 -7.30 -1.23
CA GLN A 125 -4.68 -7.25 -2.35
C GLN A 125 -4.43 -8.40 -3.33
N ALA A 126 -5.52 -9.00 -3.84
CA ALA A 126 -5.45 -10.00 -4.90
C ALA A 126 -5.29 -9.33 -6.26
N VAL A 127 -4.34 -9.81 -7.04
CA VAL A 127 -4.00 -9.31 -8.37
C VAL A 127 -3.81 -10.47 -9.34
N GLU A 128 -4.14 -10.24 -10.60
CA GLU A 128 -3.76 -11.12 -11.70
C GLU A 128 -2.40 -10.68 -12.24
N LEU A 129 -1.45 -11.62 -12.29
CA LEU A 129 -0.17 -11.44 -12.97
C LEU A 129 -0.32 -11.82 -14.43
N GLN A 130 -0.07 -10.86 -15.33
CA GLN A 130 -0.13 -11.09 -16.76
C GLN A 130 1.13 -11.82 -17.25
N SER A 131 0.95 -12.74 -18.21
CA SER A 131 2.11 -13.42 -18.83
C SER A 131 2.88 -12.43 -19.71
N HIS A 132 4.20 -12.35 -19.50
CA HIS A 132 5.09 -11.59 -20.36
C HIS A 132 5.96 -12.54 -21.19
N PHE A 133 5.50 -12.94 -22.37
CA PHE A 133 6.24 -13.84 -23.28
C PHE A 133 6.77 -15.14 -22.64
N GLY A 134 6.08 -15.67 -21.62
CA GLY A 134 6.48 -16.87 -20.89
C GLY A 134 7.55 -16.67 -19.80
N GLU A 135 7.94 -15.43 -19.51
CA GLU A 135 8.85 -15.09 -18.41
C GLU A 135 8.21 -15.33 -17.04
N TYR A 136 6.92 -15.05 -16.93
CA TYR A 136 6.13 -15.19 -15.70
C TYR A 136 5.02 -16.24 -15.85
N ASP A 137 4.82 -17.02 -14.79
CA ASP A 137 3.68 -17.92 -14.62
C ASP A 137 2.43 -17.06 -14.33
N ALA A 138 1.55 -16.93 -15.33
CA ALA A 138 0.35 -16.12 -15.18
C ALA A 138 -0.64 -16.77 -14.21
N GLY A 139 -1.31 -15.95 -13.41
CA GLY A 139 -2.27 -16.44 -12.43
C GLY A 139 -2.70 -15.40 -11.42
N ILE A 140 -3.43 -15.84 -10.40
CA ILE A 140 -3.89 -14.99 -9.31
C ILE A 140 -2.89 -15.08 -8.16
N TYR A 141 -2.44 -13.92 -7.68
CA TYR A 141 -1.51 -13.75 -6.59
C TYR A 141 -2.05 -12.76 -5.56
N ARG A 142 -1.43 -12.73 -4.38
CA ARG A 142 -1.61 -11.65 -3.41
C ARG A 142 -0.33 -10.83 -3.32
N ILE A 143 -0.46 -9.52 -3.18
CA ILE A 143 0.69 -8.65 -2.91
C ILE A 143 1.17 -8.91 -1.48
N GLY A 144 2.41 -9.36 -1.32
CA GLY A 144 3.05 -9.57 -0.01
C GLY A 144 3.78 -8.35 0.51
N ASP A 145 4.53 -7.66 -0.34
CA ASP A 145 5.23 -6.43 0.00
C ASP A 145 5.23 -5.46 -1.20
N ILE A 146 5.33 -4.17 -0.89
CA ILE A 146 5.51 -3.09 -1.88
C ILE A 146 6.74 -2.29 -1.45
N LEU A 147 7.80 -2.36 -2.24
CA LEU A 147 9.09 -1.75 -1.92
C LEU A 147 9.42 -0.63 -2.90
N PHE A 148 10.01 0.43 -2.39
CA PHE A 148 10.58 1.52 -3.17
C PHE A 148 12.09 1.32 -3.33
N GLN A 149 12.58 1.37 -4.56
CA GLN A 149 14.00 1.26 -4.87
C GLN A 149 14.62 2.66 -5.03
N PRO A 150 15.47 3.13 -4.10
CA PRO A 150 15.97 4.51 -4.12
C PRO A 150 16.84 4.85 -5.33
N GLU A 151 17.58 3.88 -5.87
CA GLU A 151 18.51 4.09 -6.98
C GLU A 151 17.79 4.34 -8.30
N SER A 152 16.67 3.65 -8.54
CA SER A 152 15.87 3.79 -9.76
C SER A 152 14.66 4.69 -9.58
N GLY A 153 14.23 4.95 -8.34
CA GLY A 153 12.96 5.58 -8.03
C GLY A 153 11.74 4.71 -8.36
N ALA A 154 11.94 3.42 -8.65
CA ALA A 154 10.88 2.50 -9.03
C ALA A 154 10.17 1.90 -7.80
N ILE A 155 8.93 1.48 -8.01
CA ILE A 155 8.13 0.74 -7.02
C ILE A 155 7.98 -0.69 -7.52
N GLU A 156 8.38 -1.64 -6.68
CA GLU A 156 8.40 -3.06 -6.97
C GLU A 156 7.41 -3.82 -6.07
N TYR A 157 6.73 -4.79 -6.65
CA TYR A 157 5.70 -5.58 -6.00
C TYR A 157 6.20 -7.00 -5.80
N PHE A 158 6.18 -7.48 -4.56
CA PHE A 158 6.51 -8.85 -4.21
C PHE A 158 5.21 -9.64 -4.09
N LEU A 159 5.06 -10.68 -4.91
CA LEU A 159 3.84 -11.47 -4.97
C LEU A 159 3.95 -12.75 -4.15
N MET A 160 2.82 -13.25 -3.66
CA MET A 160 2.71 -14.53 -2.95
C MET A 160 1.57 -15.37 -3.53
N ARG A 161 1.79 -16.69 -3.63
CA ARG A 161 0.76 -17.69 -3.96
C ARG A 161 0.79 -18.79 -2.90
N ASP A 162 -0.32 -19.02 -2.20
CA ASP A 162 -0.43 -20.03 -1.14
C ASP A 162 0.69 -19.94 -0.08
N ALA A 163 1.02 -18.73 0.37
CA ALA A 163 2.12 -18.42 1.30
C ALA A 163 3.54 -18.64 0.75
N MET A 164 3.70 -18.97 -0.54
CA MET A 164 4.99 -19.02 -1.21
C MET A 164 5.28 -17.68 -1.92
N PRO A 165 6.34 -16.94 -1.53
CA PRO A 165 6.72 -15.73 -2.22
C PRO A 165 7.33 -16.06 -3.58
N LEU A 166 7.01 -15.24 -4.59
CA LEU A 166 7.66 -15.28 -5.88
C LEU A 166 9.07 -14.67 -5.74
N PRO A 167 10.12 -15.27 -6.35
CA PRO A 167 11.50 -14.83 -6.10
C PRO A 167 11.86 -13.50 -6.77
N LEU A 168 11.07 -13.05 -7.75
CA LEU A 168 11.36 -11.85 -8.53
C LEU A 168 10.36 -10.73 -8.19
N PRO A 169 10.84 -9.48 -8.04
CA PRO A 169 9.96 -8.33 -7.97
C PRO A 169 9.25 -8.13 -9.30
N ILE A 170 8.00 -7.71 -9.23
CA ILE A 170 7.14 -7.47 -10.40
C ILE A 170 6.85 -5.98 -10.51
N ALA A 171 6.91 -5.45 -11.74
CA ALA A 171 6.56 -4.07 -12.03
C ALA A 171 5.03 -3.87 -12.08
N ARG A 172 4.57 -2.63 -11.84
CA ARG A 172 3.13 -2.31 -11.78
C ARG A 172 2.38 -2.70 -13.07
N GLU A 173 3.03 -2.57 -14.23
CA GLU A 173 2.42 -2.74 -15.55
C GLU A 173 1.98 -4.18 -15.84
N LEU A 174 2.57 -5.15 -15.14
CA LEU A 174 2.26 -6.57 -15.28
C LEU A 174 1.13 -7.03 -14.34
N LEU A 175 0.64 -6.13 -13.47
CA LEU A 175 -0.35 -6.43 -12.46
C LEU A 175 -1.70 -5.85 -12.84
N GLN A 176 -2.73 -6.67 -12.75
CA GLN A 176 -4.11 -6.25 -12.89
C GLN A 176 -4.85 -6.46 -11.57
N PRO A 177 -5.43 -5.40 -10.96
CA PRO A 177 -6.27 -5.55 -9.78
C PRO A 177 -7.42 -6.52 -10.06
N LEU A 178 -7.58 -7.53 -9.21
CA LEU A 178 -8.69 -8.47 -9.37
C LEU A 178 -9.97 -7.80 -8.84
N HIS A 179 -10.94 -7.56 -9.72
CA HIS A 179 -12.27 -7.11 -9.33
C HIS A 179 -13.17 -8.34 -9.18
N ILE A 180 -13.50 -8.69 -7.95
CA ILE A 180 -14.42 -9.79 -7.67
C ILE A 180 -15.83 -9.21 -7.68
N ASP A 181 -16.45 -9.18 -8.86
CA ASP A 181 -17.86 -8.86 -8.95
C ASP A 181 -18.69 -10.07 -8.50
N HIS A 182 -19.18 -10.02 -7.27
CA HIS A 182 -20.15 -10.98 -6.78
C HIS A 182 -21.50 -10.75 -7.46
N HIS A 183 -21.65 -11.28 -8.67
CA HIS A 183 -22.96 -11.45 -9.28
C HIS A 183 -23.68 -12.58 -8.56
N LEU A 184 -24.28 -12.26 -7.41
CA LEU A 184 -25.25 -13.13 -6.77
C LEU A 184 -26.41 -13.31 -7.76
N ARG A 185 -26.59 -14.52 -8.28
CA ARG A 185 -27.79 -14.87 -9.04
C ARG A 185 -28.97 -14.86 -8.08
N VAL A 186 -29.67 -13.73 -8.02
CA VAL A 186 -30.83 -13.50 -7.14
C VAL A 186 -31.98 -14.48 -7.45
N ASP A 187 -31.99 -15.09 -8.64
CA ASP A 187 -33.15 -15.80 -9.15
C ASP A 187 -33.02 -17.34 -9.08
N TYR A 188 -31.89 -17.88 -8.60
CA TYR A 188 -31.62 -19.32 -8.71
C TYR A 188 -32.15 -20.15 -7.54
N TYR A 189 -32.46 -19.52 -6.42
CA TYR A 189 -33.07 -20.18 -5.27
C TYR A 189 -34.39 -19.50 -4.93
N GLU A 190 -35.49 -19.98 -5.50
CA GLU A 190 -36.79 -19.88 -4.85
C GLU A 190 -36.71 -20.69 -3.56
N HIS A 191 -36.11 -20.11 -2.53
CA HIS A 191 -36.22 -20.65 -1.19
C HIS A 191 -37.71 -20.60 -0.85
N GLN A 192 -38.36 -21.75 -0.83
CA GLN A 192 -39.64 -21.89 -0.14
C GLN A 192 -39.34 -21.56 1.32
N ILE A 193 -39.60 -20.32 1.71
CA ILE A 193 -39.51 -19.89 3.10
C ILE A 193 -40.40 -20.90 3.84
N PRO A 194 -39.82 -21.76 4.70
CA PRO A 194 -40.63 -22.73 5.41
C PRO A 194 -41.69 -21.92 6.11
N LYS A 195 -42.97 -22.19 5.79
CA LYS A 195 -44.08 -21.53 6.45
C LYS A 195 -43.84 -21.81 7.93
N CYS A 196 -43.45 -20.78 8.67
CA CYS A 196 -43.30 -20.87 10.11
C CYS A 196 -44.71 -21.16 10.60
N HIS A 197 -45.02 -22.45 10.77
CA HIS A 197 -46.22 -22.88 11.41
C HIS A 197 -45.98 -22.58 12.87
N MET A 198 -46.27 -21.32 13.24
CA MET A 198 -46.51 -20.97 14.63
C MET A 198 -47.81 -21.69 15.00
N GLU A 199 -47.77 -23.01 15.17
CA GLU A 199 -48.64 -23.62 16.17
C GLU A 199 -48.28 -22.90 17.45
N ALA A 200 -49.28 -22.26 18.06
CA ALA A 200 -49.12 -21.57 19.33
C ALA A 200 -48.43 -22.56 20.26
N ALA A 201 -47.12 -22.37 20.47
CA ALA A 201 -46.39 -23.15 21.43
C ALA A 201 -47.14 -22.94 22.73
N ASP A 202 -47.68 -24.03 23.29
CA ASP A 202 -48.09 -24.07 24.68
C ASP A 202 -47.01 -23.33 25.46
N THR A 203 -47.42 -22.23 26.09
CA THR A 203 -46.57 -21.39 26.92
C THR A 203 -45.77 -22.34 27.80
N LEU A 204 -44.48 -22.52 27.51
CA LEU A 204 -43.62 -23.37 28.30
C LEU A 204 -43.68 -22.78 29.71
N ASP A 205 -44.34 -23.52 30.61
CA ASP A 205 -44.44 -23.19 32.02
C ASP A 205 -43.03 -23.35 32.61
N VAL A 206 -42.24 -22.28 32.48
CA VAL A 206 -41.01 -22.08 33.22
C VAL A 206 -41.44 -21.91 34.67
N GLY A 207 -41.56 -23.05 35.35
CA GLY A 207 -42.03 -23.17 36.72
C GLY A 207 -41.44 -22.10 37.62
N LYS A 208 -42.28 -21.59 38.53
CA LYS A 208 -41.94 -20.53 39.47
C LYS A 208 -40.64 -20.89 40.20
N ILE A 209 -39.59 -20.10 39.97
CA ILE A 209 -38.40 -20.10 40.81
C ILE A 209 -38.82 -19.48 42.14
N GLU A 210 -39.01 -20.31 43.16
CA GLU A 210 -39.07 -19.86 44.54
C GLU A 210 -37.66 -19.42 44.92
N VAL A 211 -37.53 -18.14 45.25
CA VAL A 211 -36.28 -17.56 45.77
C VAL A 211 -36.29 -17.80 47.27
N ASP A 212 -35.51 -18.78 47.73
CA ASP A 212 -35.23 -18.97 49.15
C ASP A 212 -34.31 -17.85 49.63
N ASP A 213 -34.90 -16.81 50.22
CA ASP A 213 -34.20 -15.76 50.98
C ASP A 213 -33.72 -16.33 52.33
N GLU A 214 -32.63 -17.09 52.33
CA GLU A 214 -31.91 -17.46 53.55
C GLU A 214 -30.86 -16.38 53.86
N ALA A 215 -31.21 -15.44 54.75
CA ALA A 215 -30.31 -14.38 55.19
C ALA A 215 -29.12 -14.94 55.99
N PRO A 216 -27.86 -14.57 55.68
CA PRO A 216 -26.72 -15.00 56.48
C PRO A 216 -26.73 -14.29 57.84
N THR A 217 -26.69 -15.09 58.90
CA THR A 217 -26.52 -14.61 60.27
C THR A 217 -25.04 -14.26 60.48
N GLU A 218 -24.75 -13.00 60.80
CA GLU A 218 -23.41 -12.52 61.14
C GLU A 218 -22.91 -13.18 62.44
N SER A 219 -21.63 -13.56 62.46
CA SER A 219 -20.85 -13.87 63.68
C SER A 219 -19.38 -13.57 63.44
#